data_AF-A0A949EL39-F1
#
_entry.id   AF-A0A949EL39-F1
#
_cell.length_a   1.000
_cell.length_b   1.000
_cell.length_c   1.000
_cell.angle_alpha   90.00
_cell.angle_beta   90.00
_cell.angle_gamma   90.00
#
_symmetry.space_group_name_H-M   'P 1'
#
loop_
_entity.id
_entity.type
_entity.pdbx_description
1 polymer ?
#
loop_
_entity_poly.entity_id
_entity_poly.type
_entity_poly.pdbx_seq_one_letter_code
_entity_poly.pdbx_strand_id
1 'polypeptide(L)'
;MITKMKNKPELEASEEVILTNPGFYKYNLRSGWKPGHLYLTNTRLFLWQPARIIFQTALKDIKGVSIQQRGFILRSKDALCISYRNQGGRGISQAWIMTKDVETWKNRIFERSLLQINQEGIDKIIKELDPQSQSILLFVWQNRHATIRELAHTYNAPNHMDVLHRIRDIINPTSQRLIGFSVLVFERSKVDESTGKKVMFSWWIIGGDKSKKGKEETLLDIFDEGDHLNIIMELKGAQEEDILLGVDEDKLTVSCKTLETNYYEEISL
;
A
#
# COMPACT_ATOMS: atom_id res chain seq x y z
N MET A 1 -7.52 6.62 -44.51
CA MET A 1 -8.20 6.16 -43.28
C MET A 1 -7.81 7.10 -42.15
N ILE A 2 -8.75 7.88 -41.62
CA ILE A 2 -8.49 8.78 -40.49
C ILE A 2 -8.56 7.93 -39.21
N THR A 3 -7.41 7.64 -38.62
CA THR A 3 -7.32 6.98 -37.31
C THR A 3 -8.06 7.86 -36.30
N LYS A 4 -9.23 7.42 -35.82
CA LYS A 4 -9.95 8.10 -34.74
C LYS A 4 -8.96 8.33 -33.60
N MET A 5 -8.69 9.59 -33.27
CA MET A 5 -7.90 9.94 -32.09
C MET A 5 -8.58 9.29 -30.88
N LYS A 6 -7.90 8.34 -30.24
CA LYS A 6 -8.34 7.78 -28.95
C LYS A 6 -8.32 8.93 -27.95
N ASN A 7 -9.48 9.50 -27.66
CA ASN A 7 -9.64 10.64 -26.75
C ASN A 7 -9.62 10.23 -25.27
N LYS A 8 -9.43 8.94 -24.96
CA LYS A 8 -9.39 8.40 -23.60
C LYS A 8 -8.37 7.26 -23.50
N PRO A 9 -7.71 7.08 -22.34
CA PRO A 9 -6.85 5.93 -22.09
C PRO A 9 -7.65 4.64 -22.11
N GLU A 10 -7.03 3.54 -22.56
CA GLU A 10 -7.60 2.20 -22.44
C GLU A 10 -7.38 1.69 -21.02
N LEU A 11 -8.49 1.28 -20.39
CA LEU A 11 -8.53 0.71 -19.06
C LEU A 11 -8.92 -0.76 -19.17
N GLU A 12 -8.36 -1.61 -18.32
CA GLU A 12 -8.80 -3.01 -18.21
C GLU A 12 -10.26 -3.08 -17.73
N ALA A 13 -10.96 -4.18 -18.02
CA ALA A 13 -12.38 -4.33 -17.66
C ALA A 13 -12.67 -4.24 -16.14
N SER A 14 -11.67 -4.47 -15.29
CA SER A 14 -11.74 -4.33 -13.83
C SER A 14 -11.05 -3.08 -13.28
N GLU A 15 -10.50 -2.23 -14.15
CA GLU A 15 -9.73 -1.06 -13.76
C GLU A 15 -10.65 0.15 -13.59
N GLU A 16 -10.70 0.69 -12.38
CA GLU A 16 -11.52 1.84 -12.02
C GLU A 16 -10.63 3.05 -11.73
N VAL A 17 -11.01 4.23 -12.24
CA VAL A 17 -10.32 5.49 -11.97
C VAL A 17 -10.73 6.03 -10.62
N ILE A 18 -9.77 6.20 -9.72
CA ILE A 18 -9.97 6.76 -8.37
C ILE A 18 -9.75 8.27 -8.39
N LEU A 19 -8.70 8.72 -9.06
CA LEU A 19 -8.32 10.13 -9.11
C LEU A 19 -7.74 10.47 -10.48
N THR A 20 -8.09 11.65 -11.01
CA THR A 20 -7.56 12.13 -12.28
C THR A 20 -7.43 13.64 -12.29
N ASN A 21 -6.24 14.15 -12.62
CA ASN A 21 -5.96 15.58 -12.74
C ASN A 21 -5.02 15.83 -13.93
N PRO A 22 -5.13 16.98 -14.62
CA PRO A 22 -4.06 17.44 -15.51
C PRO A 22 -2.80 17.73 -14.68
N GLY A 23 -1.63 17.48 -15.27
CA GLY A 23 -0.35 17.64 -14.60
C GLY A 23 0.85 17.60 -15.53
N PHE A 24 2.03 17.63 -14.92
CA PHE A 24 3.31 17.53 -15.60
C PHE A 24 4.11 16.39 -15.02
N TYR A 25 4.86 15.71 -15.88
CA TYR A 25 5.66 14.54 -15.53
C TYR A 25 7.12 14.73 -15.95
N LYS A 26 8.02 14.19 -15.15
CA LYS A 26 9.45 14.20 -15.40
C LYS A 26 10.05 12.86 -14.95
N TYR A 27 10.77 12.17 -15.85
CA TYR A 27 11.21 10.78 -15.65
C TYR A 27 12.64 10.64 -15.12
N ASN A 28 13.41 11.74 -15.14
CA ASN A 28 14.70 11.88 -14.47
C ASN A 28 15.01 13.38 -14.28
N LEU A 29 16.01 13.72 -13.47
CA LEU A 29 16.39 15.10 -13.18
C LEU A 29 16.80 15.92 -14.42
N ARG A 30 17.29 15.27 -15.47
CA ARG A 30 17.76 15.92 -16.72
C ARG A 30 16.64 16.15 -17.73
N SER A 31 15.52 15.45 -17.60
CA SER A 31 14.40 15.55 -18.53
C SER A 31 13.57 16.82 -18.32
N GLY A 32 12.98 17.32 -19.40
CA GLY A 32 11.98 18.39 -19.33
C GLY A 32 10.65 17.90 -18.76
N TRP A 33 9.86 18.83 -18.24
CA TRP A 33 8.48 18.56 -17.81
C TRP A 33 7.58 18.29 -19.02
N LYS A 34 6.92 17.14 -19.04
CA LYS A 34 5.98 16.74 -20.08
C LYS A 34 4.55 16.90 -19.58
N PRO A 35 3.69 17.69 -20.24
CA PRO A 35 2.29 17.81 -19.84
C PRO A 35 1.53 16.52 -20.11
N GLY A 36 0.51 16.22 -19.32
CA GLY A 36 -0.39 15.09 -19.52
C GLY A 36 -1.53 15.07 -18.49
N HIS A 37 -2.38 14.05 -18.58
CA HIS A 37 -3.36 13.74 -17.55
C HIS A 37 -2.85 12.59 -16.69
N LEU A 38 -2.79 12.81 -15.39
CA LEU A 38 -2.42 11.82 -14.40
C LEU A 38 -3.66 11.04 -13.97
N TYR A 39 -3.54 9.72 -13.96
CA TYR A 39 -4.59 8.81 -13.54
C TYR A 39 -4.06 7.90 -12.44
N LEU A 40 -4.78 7.86 -11.31
CA LEU A 40 -4.66 6.81 -10.31
C LEU A 40 -5.85 5.87 -10.45
N THR A 41 -5.57 4.60 -10.71
CA THR A 41 -6.57 3.54 -10.75
C THR A 41 -6.40 2.60 -9.57
N ASN A 42 -7.33 1.67 -9.38
CA ASN A 42 -7.24 0.62 -8.37
C ASN A 42 -6.07 -0.36 -8.61
N THR A 43 -5.37 -0.29 -9.74
CA THR A 43 -4.27 -1.22 -10.10
C THR A 43 -2.95 -0.54 -10.43
N ARG A 44 -2.95 0.69 -10.97
CA ARG A 44 -1.75 1.40 -11.42
C ARG A 44 -1.86 2.92 -11.34
N LEU A 45 -0.71 3.56 -11.37
CA LEU A 45 -0.55 4.99 -11.60
C LEU A 45 -0.02 5.18 -13.02
N PHE A 46 -0.64 6.03 -13.83
CA PHE A 46 -0.14 6.32 -15.17
C PHE A 46 -0.38 7.76 -15.60
N LEU A 47 0.44 8.23 -16.55
CA LEU A 47 0.29 9.53 -17.17
C LEU A 47 0.01 9.38 -18.67
N TRP A 48 -1.08 10.00 -19.11
CA TRP A 48 -1.58 9.91 -20.47
C TRP A 48 -1.44 11.24 -21.20
N GLN A 49 -0.94 11.17 -22.43
CA GLN A 49 -1.02 12.23 -23.43
C GLN A 49 -2.01 11.79 -24.51
N PRO A 50 -2.62 12.73 -25.26
CA PRO A 50 -3.41 12.38 -26.43
C PRO A 50 -2.64 11.37 -27.30
N ALA A 51 -3.21 10.17 -27.44
CA ALA A 51 -2.68 9.00 -28.15
C ALA A 51 -1.66 8.07 -27.44
N ARG A 52 -1.11 8.36 -26.25
CA ARG A 52 -0.19 7.41 -25.57
C ARG A 52 -0.06 7.58 -24.06
N ILE A 53 0.28 6.48 -23.38
CA ILE A 53 0.76 6.48 -22.00
C ILE A 53 2.27 6.79 -22.03
N ILE A 54 2.71 7.84 -21.33
CA ILE A 54 4.12 8.25 -21.26
C ILE A 54 4.82 7.83 -19.96
N PHE A 55 4.03 7.35 -18.99
CA PHE A 55 4.50 6.82 -17.73
C PHE A 55 3.45 5.85 -17.21
N GLN A 56 3.88 4.69 -16.69
CA GLN A 56 3.02 3.81 -15.91
C GLN A 56 3.84 3.05 -14.88
N THR A 57 3.23 2.76 -13.74
CA THR A 57 3.74 1.83 -12.74
C THR A 57 2.56 1.16 -12.06
N ALA A 58 2.64 -0.16 -11.84
CA ALA A 58 1.67 -0.83 -10.99
C ALA A 58 1.80 -0.34 -9.56
N LEU A 59 0.69 -0.32 -8.80
CA LEU A 59 0.72 0.15 -7.41
C LEU A 59 1.64 -0.69 -6.53
N LYS A 60 1.69 -2.02 -6.77
CA LYS A 60 2.59 -2.95 -6.10
C LYS A 60 4.09 -2.66 -6.31
N ASP A 61 4.42 -1.98 -7.42
CA ASP A 61 5.80 -1.68 -7.81
C ASP A 61 6.26 -0.33 -7.24
N ILE A 62 5.36 0.49 -6.70
CA ILE A 62 5.71 1.71 -5.98
C ILE A 62 6.35 1.34 -4.64
N LYS A 63 7.49 1.95 -4.34
CA LYS A 63 8.31 1.73 -3.14
C LYS A 63 8.47 2.99 -2.27
N GLY A 64 8.08 4.15 -2.79
CA GLY A 64 8.11 5.38 -2.03
C GLY A 64 7.29 6.48 -2.69
N VAL A 65 6.70 7.33 -1.87
CA VAL A 65 6.02 8.56 -2.31
C VAL A 65 6.41 9.68 -1.36
N SER A 66 6.86 10.80 -1.92
CA SER A 66 7.24 11.98 -1.14
C SER A 66 6.88 13.25 -1.90
N ILE A 67 6.86 14.38 -1.20
CA ILE A 67 6.75 15.70 -1.83
C ILE A 67 8.13 16.32 -1.83
N GLN A 68 8.55 16.81 -3.00
CA GLN A 68 9.85 17.43 -3.20
C GLN A 68 9.68 18.75 -3.95
N GLN A 69 10.41 19.77 -3.53
CA GLN A 69 10.49 21.04 -4.24
C GLN A 69 11.30 20.87 -5.52
N ARG A 70 10.72 21.26 -6.65
CA ARG A 70 11.35 21.16 -7.97
C ARG A 70 11.13 22.42 -8.79
N GLY A 71 12.17 22.82 -9.52
CA GLY A 71 12.10 23.92 -10.47
C GLY A 71 11.11 23.61 -11.60
N PHE A 72 10.19 24.54 -11.82
CA PHE A 72 9.19 24.50 -12.89
C PHE A 72 9.10 25.88 -13.54
N ILE A 73 9.60 25.95 -14.78
CA ILE A 73 9.67 27.18 -15.57
C ILE A 73 10.51 28.24 -14.81
N LEU A 74 9.88 29.13 -14.06
CA LEU A 74 10.51 30.27 -13.37
C LEU A 74 10.39 30.21 -11.84
N ARG A 75 9.77 29.17 -11.27
CA ARG A 75 9.55 29.05 -9.81
C ARG A 75 9.74 27.61 -9.34
N SER A 76 10.06 27.42 -8.07
CA SER A 76 9.95 26.10 -7.45
C SER A 76 8.49 25.78 -7.12
N LYS A 77 8.08 24.53 -7.32
CA LYS A 77 6.78 24.02 -6.93
C LYS A 77 6.93 22.65 -6.28
N ASP A 78 5.96 22.29 -5.45
CA ASP A 78 5.83 20.93 -4.93
C ASP A 78 5.55 19.95 -6.07
N ALA A 79 6.36 18.90 -6.12
CA ALA A 79 6.19 17.77 -7.01
C ALA A 79 6.14 16.48 -6.20
N LEU A 80 5.22 15.61 -6.59
CA LEU A 80 5.16 14.25 -6.12
C LEU A 80 6.35 13.46 -6.69
N CYS A 81 7.21 12.94 -5.82
CA CYS A 81 8.27 12.03 -6.20
C CYS A 81 7.81 10.59 -5.93
N ILE A 82 7.71 9.79 -6.98
CA ILE A 82 7.38 8.37 -6.95
C ILE A 82 8.66 7.58 -7.14
N SER A 83 9.04 6.79 -6.14
CA SER A 83 10.06 5.75 -6.25
C SER A 83 9.38 4.44 -6.60
N TYR A 84 9.80 3.76 -7.66
CA TYR A 84 9.17 2.53 -8.14
C TYR A 84 10.19 1.57 -8.75
N ARG A 85 9.86 0.28 -8.76
CA ARG A 85 10.65 -0.75 -9.45
C ARG A 85 10.28 -0.74 -10.93
N ASN A 86 11.27 -0.51 -11.80
CA ASN A 86 11.03 -0.49 -13.24
C ASN A 86 10.99 -1.93 -13.80
N GLN A 87 10.06 -2.21 -14.71
CA GLN A 87 9.97 -3.51 -15.37
C GLN A 87 11.15 -3.66 -16.34
N GLY A 88 12.16 -4.46 -15.95
CA GLY A 88 13.37 -4.72 -16.74
C GLY A 88 14.68 -4.14 -16.17
N GLY A 89 14.62 -3.39 -15.06
CA GLY A 89 15.83 -2.88 -14.37
C GLY A 89 16.00 -3.49 -12.98
N ARG A 90 17.24 -3.72 -12.55
CA ARG A 90 17.55 -4.19 -11.17
C ARG A 90 17.40 -3.11 -10.09
N GLY A 91 17.18 -1.84 -10.46
CA GLY A 91 17.19 -0.70 -9.52
C GLY A 91 15.85 0.02 -9.35
N ILE A 92 15.77 0.85 -8.30
CA ILE A 92 14.66 1.77 -8.05
C ILE A 92 14.77 2.97 -8.99
N SER A 93 13.70 3.25 -9.72
CA SER A 93 13.57 4.44 -10.56
C SER A 93 12.74 5.51 -9.86
N GLN A 94 12.94 6.77 -10.23
CA GLN A 94 12.18 7.90 -9.69
C GLN A 94 11.46 8.65 -10.80
N ALA A 95 10.24 9.08 -10.52
CA ALA A 95 9.45 9.95 -11.36
C ALA A 95 8.93 11.13 -10.55
N TRP A 96 8.94 12.33 -11.13
CA TRP A 96 8.35 13.52 -10.53
C TRP A 96 7.10 13.93 -11.27
N ILE A 97 6.06 14.26 -10.51
CA ILE A 97 4.76 14.61 -11.03
C ILE A 97 4.27 15.89 -10.35
N MET A 98 3.92 16.91 -11.13
CA MET A 98 3.25 18.10 -10.63
C MET A 98 1.78 18.04 -11.01
N THR A 99 0.91 18.27 -10.05
CA THR A 99 -0.54 18.23 -10.22
C THR A 99 -1.17 19.13 -9.16
N LYS A 100 -2.45 19.45 -9.33
CA LYS A 100 -3.22 20.10 -8.27
C LYS A 100 -3.38 19.13 -7.08
N ASP A 101 -3.37 19.66 -5.86
CA ASP A 101 -3.63 18.93 -4.62
C ASP A 101 -2.63 17.79 -4.39
N VAL A 102 -1.33 18.10 -4.46
CA VAL A 102 -0.21 17.13 -4.36
C VAL A 102 -0.29 16.29 -3.09
N GLU A 103 -0.71 16.86 -1.96
CA GLU A 103 -0.89 16.14 -0.70
C GLU A 103 -1.98 15.06 -0.81
N THR A 104 -3.12 15.38 -1.45
CA THR A 104 -4.18 14.41 -1.72
C THR A 104 -3.66 13.26 -2.58
N TRP A 105 -2.88 13.56 -3.61
CA TRP A 105 -2.26 12.54 -4.46
C TRP A 105 -1.27 11.66 -3.68
N LYS A 106 -0.38 12.26 -2.89
CA LYS A 106 0.54 11.53 -2.01
C LYS A 106 -0.22 10.58 -1.10
N ASN A 107 -1.24 11.06 -0.41
CA ASN A 107 -2.01 10.26 0.54
C ASN A 107 -2.74 9.12 -0.16
N ARG A 108 -3.40 9.38 -1.31
CA ARG A 108 -4.13 8.35 -2.07
C ARG A 108 -3.23 7.27 -2.66
N ILE A 109 -2.03 7.64 -3.10
CA ILE A 109 -1.03 6.70 -3.59
C ILE A 109 -0.45 5.90 -2.42
N PHE A 110 -0.03 6.57 -1.35
CA PHE A 110 0.53 5.93 -0.15
C PHE A 110 -0.44 4.88 0.40
N GLU A 111 -1.69 5.28 0.63
CA GLU A 111 -2.83 4.45 1.04
C GLU A 111 -2.93 3.12 0.27
N ARG A 112 -2.73 3.16 -1.06
CA ARG A 112 -2.94 2.01 -1.94
C ARG A 112 -1.68 1.23 -2.30
N SER A 113 -0.51 1.79 -2.08
CA SER A 113 0.75 1.18 -2.52
C SER A 113 1.72 0.85 -1.40
N LEU A 114 1.79 1.68 -0.36
CA LEU A 114 2.87 1.65 0.63
C LEU A 114 2.38 1.46 2.05
N LEU A 115 1.16 1.91 2.36
CA LEU A 115 0.61 1.72 3.69
C LEU A 115 0.52 0.20 3.95
N GLN A 116 1.14 -0.21 5.04
CA GLN A 116 0.99 -1.53 5.61
C GLN A 116 0.42 -1.30 6.99
N ILE A 117 -0.76 -1.85 7.24
CA ILE A 117 -1.30 -1.86 8.58
C ILE A 117 -0.86 -3.16 9.23
N ASN A 118 -0.05 -3.03 10.28
CA ASN A 118 0.35 -4.14 11.13
C ASN A 118 -0.63 -4.32 12.28
N GLN A 119 -0.50 -5.43 13.01
CA GLN A 119 -1.35 -5.74 14.16
C GLN A 119 -1.32 -4.62 15.21
N GLU A 120 -0.15 -4.03 15.49
CA GLU A 120 0.00 -2.95 16.45
C GLU A 120 -0.84 -1.70 16.09
N GLY A 121 -0.89 -1.34 14.80
CA GLY A 121 -1.72 -0.25 14.30
C GLY A 121 -3.22 -0.52 14.47
N ILE A 122 -3.65 -1.75 14.22
CA ILE A 122 -5.04 -2.18 14.47
C ILE A 122 -5.36 -2.13 15.95
N ASP A 123 -4.48 -2.65 16.81
CA ASP A 123 -4.68 -2.70 18.26
C ASP A 123 -4.82 -1.30 18.86
N LYS A 124 -4.04 -0.33 18.39
CA LYS A 124 -4.16 1.08 18.78
C LYS A 124 -5.54 1.65 18.45
N ILE A 125 -6.06 1.34 17.26
CA ILE A 125 -7.40 1.80 16.85
C ILE A 125 -8.47 1.13 17.70
N ILE A 126 -8.41 -0.20 17.87
CA ILE A 126 -9.38 -0.97 18.64
C ILE A 126 -9.52 -0.43 20.07
N LYS A 127 -8.42 -0.10 20.73
CA LYS A 127 -8.42 0.43 22.10
C LYS A 127 -9.23 1.72 22.28
N GLU A 128 -9.44 2.50 21.21
CA GLU A 128 -10.19 3.76 21.27
C GLU A 128 -11.61 3.69 20.67
N LEU A 129 -12.00 2.53 20.13
CA LEU A 129 -13.34 2.33 19.55
C LEU A 129 -14.33 1.79 20.57
N ASP A 130 -15.62 2.10 20.37
CA ASP A 130 -16.72 1.44 21.09
C ASP A 130 -16.87 -0.04 20.66
N PRO A 131 -17.48 -0.91 21.48
CA PRO A 131 -17.52 -2.36 21.24
C PRO A 131 -18.11 -2.77 19.88
N GLN A 132 -19.10 -2.03 19.38
CA GLN A 132 -19.71 -2.37 18.08
C GLN A 132 -18.79 -1.97 16.92
N SER A 133 -18.13 -0.81 17.01
CA SER A 133 -17.13 -0.38 16.04
C SER A 133 -15.88 -1.28 16.05
N GLN A 134 -15.46 -1.79 17.21
CA GLN A 134 -14.41 -2.81 17.33
C GLN A 134 -14.78 -4.09 16.57
N SER A 135 -16.02 -4.56 16.73
CA SER A 135 -16.53 -5.77 16.08
C SER A 135 -16.46 -5.67 14.56
N ILE A 136 -16.80 -4.50 13.99
CA ILE A 136 -16.67 -4.22 12.56
C ILE A 136 -15.20 -4.31 12.12
N LEU A 137 -14.29 -3.58 12.79
CA LEU A 137 -12.90 -3.50 12.38
C LEU A 137 -12.21 -4.88 12.47
N LEU A 138 -12.43 -5.61 13.56
CA LEU A 138 -11.91 -6.96 13.75
C LEU A 138 -12.43 -7.94 12.69
N PHE A 139 -13.71 -7.84 12.33
CA PHE A 139 -14.28 -8.72 11.31
C PHE A 139 -13.63 -8.49 9.95
N VAL A 140 -13.44 -7.23 9.52
CA VAL A 140 -12.75 -6.93 8.25
C VAL A 140 -11.28 -7.36 8.32
N TRP A 141 -10.62 -7.19 9.47
CA TRP A 141 -9.24 -7.63 9.66
C TRP A 141 -9.08 -9.15 9.49
N GLN A 142 -9.95 -9.93 10.13
CA GLN A 142 -9.91 -11.39 10.06
C GLN A 142 -10.29 -11.93 8.68
N ASN A 143 -11.24 -11.29 7.99
CA ASN A 143 -11.78 -11.75 6.72
C ASN A 143 -11.17 -11.05 5.50
N ARG A 144 -10.23 -10.10 5.70
CA ARG A 144 -9.60 -9.18 4.72
C ARG A 144 -10.53 -8.17 4.07
N HIS A 145 -11.77 -8.58 3.82
CA HIS A 145 -12.84 -7.76 3.28
C HIS A 145 -14.18 -8.20 3.85
N ALA A 146 -15.16 -7.30 3.81
CA ALA A 146 -16.53 -7.62 4.19
C ALA A 146 -17.54 -6.74 3.44
N THR A 147 -18.65 -7.33 3.05
CA THR A 147 -19.82 -6.59 2.56
C THR A 147 -20.51 -5.87 3.71
N ILE A 148 -21.27 -4.82 3.39
CA ILE A 148 -22.08 -4.11 4.39
C ILE A 148 -23.09 -5.03 5.10
N ARG A 149 -23.56 -6.07 4.40
CA ARG A 149 -24.47 -7.07 4.95
C ARG A 149 -23.75 -7.89 6.02
N GLU A 150 -22.57 -8.43 5.73
CA GLU A 150 -21.78 -9.19 6.71
C GLU A 150 -21.45 -8.34 7.93
N LEU A 151 -21.05 -7.08 7.72
CA LEU A 151 -20.75 -6.15 8.80
C LEU A 151 -21.95 -5.87 9.71
N ALA A 152 -23.16 -5.79 9.15
CA ALA A 152 -24.38 -5.63 9.94
C ALA A 152 -24.64 -6.81 10.88
N HIS A 153 -24.21 -8.02 10.53
CA HIS A 153 -24.40 -9.21 11.36
C HIS A 153 -23.41 -9.26 12.54
N THR A 154 -22.31 -8.51 12.52
CA THR A 154 -21.26 -8.60 13.56
C THR A 154 -21.74 -8.16 14.94
N TYR A 155 -22.67 -7.21 15.01
CA TYR A 155 -23.29 -6.75 16.26
C TYR A 155 -24.83 -6.64 16.17
N ASN A 156 -25.43 -7.28 15.15
CA ASN A 156 -26.87 -7.22 14.87
C ASN A 156 -27.39 -5.78 14.68
N ALA A 157 -26.78 -5.07 13.72
CA ALA A 157 -27.09 -3.68 13.43
C ALA A 157 -28.56 -3.49 13.06
N PRO A 158 -29.20 -2.39 13.50
CA PRO A 158 -30.61 -2.12 13.19
C PRO A 158 -30.86 -1.89 11.70
N ASN A 159 -29.86 -1.36 10.97
CA ASN A 159 -29.88 -1.17 9.52
C ASN A 159 -28.46 -0.94 8.98
N HIS A 160 -28.31 -0.98 7.66
CA HIS A 160 -27.02 -0.73 7.00
C HIS A 160 -26.49 0.70 7.21
N MET A 161 -27.35 1.70 7.47
CA MET A 161 -26.91 3.07 7.71
C MET A 161 -26.16 3.21 9.04
N ASP A 162 -26.55 2.45 10.07
CA ASP A 162 -25.81 2.40 11.34
C ASP A 162 -24.37 1.91 11.13
N VAL A 163 -24.19 0.86 10.32
CA VAL A 163 -22.86 0.35 9.95
C VAL A 163 -22.05 1.44 9.22
N LEU A 164 -22.66 2.16 8.28
CA LEU A 164 -21.99 3.24 7.56
C LEU A 164 -21.60 4.40 8.46
N HIS A 165 -22.48 4.78 9.40
CA HIS A 165 -22.19 5.81 10.40
C HIS A 165 -20.98 5.41 11.24
N ARG A 166 -20.96 4.18 11.76
CA ARG A 166 -19.81 3.66 12.51
C ARG A 166 -18.52 3.69 11.70
N ILE A 167 -18.55 3.27 10.44
CA ILE A 167 -17.34 3.30 9.60
C ILE A 167 -16.88 4.73 9.32
N ARG A 168 -17.79 5.62 8.90
CA ARG A 168 -17.44 6.96 8.38
C ARG A 168 -17.21 7.99 9.46
N ASP A 169 -17.92 7.88 10.57
CA ASP A 169 -17.98 8.91 11.61
C ASP A 169 -17.29 8.47 12.92
N ILE A 170 -16.98 7.17 13.07
CA ILE A 170 -16.30 6.63 14.26
C ILE A 170 -14.96 5.98 13.89
N ILE A 171 -14.97 4.89 13.12
CA ILE A 171 -13.77 4.09 12.82
C ILE A 171 -12.75 4.89 12.00
N ASN A 172 -13.16 5.41 10.85
CA ASN A 172 -12.23 6.12 9.95
C ASN A 172 -11.71 7.43 10.53
N PRO A 173 -12.49 8.26 11.25
CA PRO A 173 -11.96 9.43 11.93
C PRO A 173 -10.98 9.06 13.05
N THR A 174 -11.27 8.00 13.82
CA THR A 174 -10.37 7.51 14.88
C THR A 174 -9.05 7.03 14.30
N SER A 175 -9.09 6.21 13.24
CA SER A 175 -7.87 5.77 12.57
C SER A 175 -7.11 6.92 11.92
N GLN A 176 -7.83 7.90 11.35
CA GLN A 176 -7.18 9.05 10.75
C GLN A 176 -6.42 9.87 11.79
N ARG A 177 -6.96 9.99 13.00
CA ARG A 177 -6.27 10.65 14.12
C ARG A 177 -5.06 9.85 14.62
N LEU A 178 -5.16 8.52 14.70
CA LEU A 178 -4.13 7.68 15.32
C LEU A 178 -2.98 7.30 14.37
N ILE A 179 -3.32 6.94 13.13
CA ILE A 179 -2.37 6.43 12.12
C ILE A 179 -2.29 7.32 10.87
N GLY A 180 -3.02 8.44 10.85
CA GLY A 180 -2.99 9.41 9.74
C GLY A 180 -3.90 9.08 8.56
N PHE A 181 -4.56 7.91 8.56
CA PHE A 181 -5.36 7.42 7.43
C PHE A 181 -6.68 6.78 7.86
N SER A 182 -7.68 6.82 6.98
CA SER A 182 -8.92 6.05 7.13
C SER A 182 -8.62 4.55 6.95
N VAL A 183 -8.83 3.76 7.99
CA VAL A 183 -8.45 2.34 8.02
C VAL A 183 -9.35 1.48 7.14
N LEU A 184 -10.63 1.84 6.98
CA LEU A 184 -11.59 1.12 6.15
C LEU A 184 -11.93 1.91 4.88
N VAL A 185 -11.78 1.25 3.75
CA VAL A 185 -12.04 1.81 2.42
C VAL A 185 -13.06 0.95 1.67
N PHE A 186 -14.01 1.59 1.01
CA PHE A 186 -14.99 0.89 0.18
C PHE A 186 -14.46 0.76 -1.25
N GLU A 187 -14.46 -0.47 -1.77
CA GLU A 187 -14.08 -0.78 -3.14
C GLU A 187 -15.24 -1.46 -3.87
N ARG A 188 -15.67 -0.88 -5.01
CA ARG A 188 -16.74 -1.46 -5.84
C ARG A 188 -16.31 -2.75 -6.49
N SER A 189 -15.03 -2.87 -6.81
CA SER A 189 -14.43 -4.03 -7.46
C SER A 189 -12.94 -4.09 -7.13
N LYS A 190 -12.51 -5.13 -6.42
CA LYS A 190 -11.10 -5.39 -6.10
C LYS A 190 -10.82 -6.89 -6.17
N VAL A 191 -9.64 -7.27 -6.64
CA VAL A 191 -9.18 -8.66 -6.62
C VAL A 191 -8.56 -8.95 -5.25
N ASP A 192 -9.04 -9.99 -4.57
CA ASP A 192 -8.41 -10.49 -3.36
C ASP A 192 -7.09 -11.18 -3.71
N GLU A 193 -5.99 -10.68 -3.15
CA GLU A 193 -4.64 -11.15 -3.50
C GLU A 193 -4.35 -12.59 -3.03
N SER A 194 -5.01 -13.12 -1.98
CA SER A 194 -4.80 -14.54 -1.62
C SER A 194 -5.55 -15.50 -2.50
N THR A 195 -6.80 -15.17 -2.82
CA THR A 195 -7.69 -16.08 -3.52
C THR A 195 -7.66 -15.88 -5.03
N GLY A 196 -7.14 -14.75 -5.50
CA GLY A 196 -7.19 -14.30 -6.89
C GLY A 196 -8.60 -13.98 -7.37
N LYS A 197 -9.62 -14.04 -6.50
CA LYS A 197 -11.02 -13.84 -6.87
C LYS A 197 -11.35 -12.36 -6.90
N LYS A 198 -12.18 -11.97 -7.88
CA LYS A 198 -12.77 -10.64 -7.95
C LYS A 198 -13.89 -10.53 -6.92
N VAL A 199 -13.77 -9.57 -6.02
CA VAL A 199 -14.71 -9.26 -4.96
C VAL A 199 -15.38 -7.91 -5.28
N MET A 200 -16.69 -7.83 -5.07
CA MET A 200 -17.48 -6.65 -5.41
C MET A 200 -18.13 -6.02 -4.18
N PHE A 201 -18.20 -4.69 -4.17
CA PHE A 201 -18.93 -3.88 -3.19
C PHE A 201 -18.59 -4.21 -1.72
N SER A 202 -17.29 -4.28 -1.42
CA SER A 202 -16.81 -4.66 -0.10
C SER A 202 -15.97 -3.56 0.54
N TRP A 203 -15.98 -3.55 1.87
CA TRP A 203 -15.06 -2.80 2.70
C TRP A 203 -13.77 -3.58 2.90
N TRP A 204 -12.66 -2.87 2.83
CA TRP A 204 -11.31 -3.42 2.94
C TRP A 204 -10.52 -2.62 3.95
N ILE A 205 -9.56 -3.27 4.58
CA ILE A 205 -8.51 -2.53 5.28
C ILE A 205 -7.55 -1.93 4.26
N ILE A 206 -7.22 -0.67 4.51
CA ILE A 206 -6.26 0.12 3.77
C ILE A 206 -4.85 -0.48 3.93
N GLY A 207 -4.07 -0.50 2.85
CA GLY A 207 -2.84 -1.27 2.80
C GLY A 207 -3.09 -2.75 2.54
N GLY A 208 -2.28 -3.35 1.69
CA GLY A 208 -2.39 -4.78 1.41
C GLY A 208 -2.05 -5.59 2.65
N ASP A 209 -2.91 -6.55 2.99
CA ASP A 209 -2.60 -7.57 3.99
C ASP A 209 -1.44 -8.44 3.49
N LYS A 210 -0.21 -8.00 3.77
CA LYS A 210 0.97 -8.84 3.63
C LYS A 210 1.13 -9.79 4.81
N SER A 211 0.31 -9.71 5.88
CA SER A 211 0.41 -10.66 6.99
C SER A 211 0.12 -12.10 6.53
N LYS A 212 -0.48 -12.26 5.35
CA LYS A 212 -0.60 -13.52 4.62
C LYS A 212 -0.39 -13.38 3.10
N LYS A 213 0.45 -12.45 2.64
CA LYS A 213 1.32 -12.83 1.52
C LYS A 213 2.27 -13.80 2.19
N GLY A 214 2.32 -15.06 1.72
CA GLY A 214 3.32 -16.01 2.19
C GLY A 214 4.62 -15.24 2.35
N LYS A 215 5.33 -15.47 3.48
CA LYS A 215 6.73 -15.10 3.62
C LYS A 215 7.30 -15.03 2.20
N GLU A 216 7.74 -13.86 1.71
CA GLU A 216 8.83 -13.96 0.74
C GLU A 216 9.79 -14.85 1.51
N GLU A 217 9.90 -16.12 1.13
CA GLU A 217 10.57 -17.14 1.91
C GLU A 217 11.93 -16.55 2.23
N THR A 218 12.05 -15.98 3.43
CA THR A 218 13.29 -16.06 4.15
C THR A 218 13.44 -17.55 4.28
N LEU A 219 14.33 -18.10 3.45
CA LEU A 219 14.79 -19.46 3.56
C LEU A 219 15.37 -19.55 4.97
N LEU A 220 14.52 -19.96 5.90
CA LEU A 220 14.84 -20.18 7.29
C LEU A 220 14.83 -21.69 7.45
N ASP A 221 16.00 -22.28 7.32
CA ASP A 221 16.20 -23.70 7.55
C ASP A 221 16.84 -23.87 8.92
N ILE A 222 16.19 -24.67 9.79
CA ILE A 222 16.69 -25.02 11.11
C ILE A 222 17.02 -26.52 11.10
N PHE A 223 18.27 -26.87 11.38
CA PHE A 223 18.73 -28.24 11.52
C PHE A 223 19.11 -28.49 12.98
N ASP A 224 18.60 -29.58 13.55
CA ASP A 224 18.97 -30.03 14.88
C ASP A 224 20.05 -31.12 14.75
N GLU A 225 21.28 -30.80 15.16
CA GLU A 225 22.41 -31.73 15.17
C GLU A 225 22.63 -32.38 16.56
N GLY A 226 21.72 -32.15 17.50
CA GLY A 226 21.67 -32.77 18.83
C GLY A 226 22.51 -32.06 19.89
N ASP A 227 23.73 -31.62 19.56
CA ASP A 227 24.57 -30.79 20.45
C ASP A 227 24.48 -29.28 20.13
N HIS A 228 23.96 -28.93 18.95
CA HIS A 228 23.71 -27.56 18.52
C HIS A 228 22.59 -27.48 17.46
N LEU A 229 21.99 -26.30 17.34
CA LEU A 229 21.04 -25.96 16.27
C LEU A 229 21.75 -25.15 15.18
N ASN A 230 21.58 -25.52 13.93
CA ASN A 230 22.13 -24.83 12.76
C ASN A 230 21.00 -24.09 12.03
N ILE A 231 21.06 -22.77 12.02
CA ILE A 231 19.99 -21.89 11.52
C ILE A 231 20.52 -21.12 10.33
N ILE A 232 19.96 -21.38 9.15
CA ILE A 232 20.34 -20.73 7.88
C ILE A 232 19.24 -19.74 7.53
N MET A 233 19.60 -18.47 7.31
CA MET A 233 18.66 -17.39 7.03
C MET A 233 19.17 -16.46 5.93
N GLU A 234 18.31 -16.09 4.97
CA GLU A 234 18.63 -15.07 3.94
C GLU A 234 18.17 -13.66 4.35
N LEU A 235 19.12 -12.78 4.71
CA LEU A 235 18.86 -11.38 5.06
C LEU A 235 19.23 -10.43 3.91
N LYS A 236 18.24 -10.07 3.07
CA LYS A 236 18.46 -9.22 1.89
C LYS A 236 18.99 -7.83 2.27
N GLY A 237 20.22 -7.55 1.86
CA GLY A 237 20.86 -6.23 2.03
C GLY A 237 21.51 -6.01 3.40
N ALA A 238 21.53 -7.02 4.27
CA ALA A 238 22.28 -6.98 5.52
C ALA A 238 23.78 -7.23 5.27
N GLN A 239 24.64 -6.47 5.94
CA GLN A 239 26.04 -6.88 6.16
C GLN A 239 26.11 -7.61 7.50
N GLU A 240 27.11 -8.46 7.68
CA GLU A 240 27.30 -9.25 8.93
C GLU A 240 27.32 -8.36 10.18
N GLU A 241 27.94 -7.19 10.07
CA GLU A 241 28.08 -6.18 11.11
C GLU A 241 26.74 -5.55 11.55
N ASP A 242 25.72 -5.62 10.69
CA ASP A 242 24.39 -5.05 10.93
C ASP A 242 23.44 -6.06 11.59
N ILE A 243 23.88 -7.31 11.79
CA ILE A 243 23.08 -8.41 12.34
C ILE A 243 23.35 -8.53 13.84
N LEU A 244 22.29 -8.38 14.63
CA LEU A 244 22.29 -8.56 16.06
C LEU A 244 21.50 -9.82 16.41
N LEU A 245 22.19 -10.77 17.02
CA LEU A 245 21.62 -12.02 17.52
C LEU A 245 21.45 -11.92 19.05
N GLY A 246 20.29 -12.33 19.53
CA GLY A 246 20.02 -12.51 20.96
C GLY A 246 19.48 -13.91 21.19
N VAL A 247 20.02 -14.63 22.15
CA VAL A 247 19.49 -15.95 22.57
C VAL A 247 18.99 -15.81 23.98
N ASP A 248 17.72 -16.16 24.20
CA ASP A 248 17.08 -16.19 25.51
C ASP A 248 16.26 -17.47 25.64
N GLU A 249 16.58 -18.30 26.63
CA GLU A 249 15.98 -19.62 26.91
C GLU A 249 15.69 -20.49 25.67
N ASP A 250 14.49 -20.38 25.10
CA ASP A 250 13.96 -21.15 23.96
C ASP A 250 13.75 -20.27 22.71
N LYS A 251 14.43 -19.13 22.63
CA LYS A 251 14.24 -18.14 21.57
C LYS A 251 15.54 -17.58 21.04
N LEU A 252 15.68 -17.62 19.71
CA LEU A 252 16.64 -16.82 18.97
C LEU A 252 15.93 -15.58 18.41
N THR A 253 16.39 -14.42 18.82
CA THR A 253 16.02 -13.14 18.22
C THR A 253 17.08 -12.75 17.20
N VAL A 254 16.67 -12.55 15.95
CA VAL A 254 17.52 -12.00 14.89
C VAL A 254 16.98 -10.63 14.52
N SER A 255 17.79 -9.61 14.76
CA SER A 255 17.46 -8.24 14.37
C SER A 255 18.54 -7.69 13.46
N CYS A 256 18.13 -6.98 12.41
CA CYS A 256 19.06 -6.34 11.51
C CYS A 256 18.55 -4.96 11.15
N LYS A 257 19.41 -3.95 11.24
CA LYS A 257 19.02 -2.56 11.00
C LYS A 257 19.85 -1.98 9.88
N THR A 258 19.35 -2.09 8.64
CA THR A 258 20.02 -1.50 7.48
C THR A 258 19.37 -0.18 7.07
N LEU A 259 20.03 0.56 6.18
CA LEU A 259 19.48 1.79 5.59
C LEU A 259 18.21 1.55 4.77
N GLU A 260 17.98 0.31 4.30
CA GLU A 260 16.86 -0.06 3.43
C GLU A 260 15.75 -0.83 4.16
N THR A 261 16.06 -1.52 5.26
CA THR A 261 15.13 -2.39 5.99
C THR A 261 15.47 -2.49 7.47
N ASN A 262 14.45 -2.37 8.33
CA ASN A 262 14.54 -2.83 9.72
C ASN A 262 13.93 -4.23 9.80
N TYR A 263 14.76 -5.22 10.12
CA TYR A 263 14.40 -6.62 10.27
C TYR A 263 14.37 -7.00 11.76
N TYR A 264 13.33 -7.73 12.15
CA TYR A 264 13.21 -8.31 13.48
C TYR A 264 12.41 -9.61 13.35
N GLU A 265 13.00 -10.74 13.70
CA GLU A 265 12.35 -12.04 13.74
C GLU A 265 12.69 -12.74 15.06
N GLU A 266 11.67 -13.30 15.69
CA GLU A 266 11.82 -14.21 16.83
C GLU A 266 11.59 -15.64 16.32
N ILE A 267 12.56 -16.52 16.61
CA ILE A 267 12.55 -17.93 16.27
C ILE A 267 12.45 -18.71 17.57
N SER A 268 11.39 -19.48 17.74
CA SER A 268 11.31 -20.47 18.82
C SER A 268 12.24 -21.65 18.49
N LEU A 269 13.15 -21.96 19.42
CA LEU A 269 14.16 -23.01 19.34
C LEU A 269 13.65 -24.32 19.94
#